data_AF-A0A7Z0CQZ2-F1
#
_entry.id   AF-A0A7Z0CQZ2-F1
#
_cell.length_a   1.000
_cell.length_b   1.000
_cell.length_c   1.000
_cell.angle_alpha   90.00
_cell.angle_beta   90.00
_cell.angle_gamma   90.00
#
_symmetry.space_group_name_H-M   'P 1'
#
loop_
_entity.id
_entity.type
_entity.pdbx_description
1 polymer ?
#
loop_
_entity_poly.entity_id
_entity_poly.type
_entity_poly.pdbx_seq_one_letter_code
_entity_poly.pdbx_strand_id
1 'polypeptide(L)'
;MALFRRRRRDDGDRTPARPADPDEALTFLGAEDAQRVRALVRDAFARRGIEVTVYVDHVVDDSGRQFGLWNVAAACHQDDRGRSAWADVVDQHVGRVLASMDAPDPFDGLTPEQARQRTYARLYERDGIPDLTGFPHQEFAPGLVEMIALDLPDAVVVYNEERAEAFGGADLLRTWGRETLRREPVERHERIDLPDGGWFDVLLGSSVHTASRALLMPSLAAEVAGEEAGRHGWLLSVPNRQQVVWHLVRDISVLPSLQAMAGFASAGFSDSPGPLSPHVYWWDGTAYQQLTRIDDDGALAIVVEADFQAVLEELARDA
;
A
#
# COMPACT_ATOMS: atom_id res chain seq x y z
N MET A 1 34.91 -2.85 -46.30
CA MET A 1 34.84 -2.56 -44.85
C MET A 1 33.41 -2.22 -44.50
N ALA A 2 32.76 -3.11 -43.74
CA ALA A 2 31.37 -3.06 -43.29
C ALA A 2 31.22 -2.12 -42.08
N LEU A 3 30.26 -1.18 -42.11
CA LEU A 3 28.96 -1.20 -41.39
C LEU A 3 29.06 -1.30 -39.86
N PHE A 4 28.78 -0.19 -39.17
CA PHE A 4 28.06 -0.22 -37.88
C PHE A 4 27.10 0.98 -37.79
N ARG A 5 25.83 0.68 -38.04
CA ARG A 5 24.67 1.57 -37.86
C ARG A 5 24.17 1.36 -36.43
N ARG A 6 24.38 2.34 -35.55
CA ARG A 6 23.94 2.29 -34.15
C ARG A 6 22.40 2.37 -34.11
N ARG A 7 21.76 1.22 -33.88
CA ARG A 7 20.31 1.11 -33.69
C ARG A 7 19.96 1.73 -32.34
N ARG A 8 19.18 2.81 -32.38
CA ARG A 8 18.50 3.40 -31.21
C ARG A 8 17.57 2.31 -30.67
N ARG A 9 17.79 1.88 -29.41
CA ARG A 9 16.78 1.14 -28.65
C ARG A 9 15.72 2.15 -28.27
N ASP A 10 14.53 2.01 -28.86
CA ASP A 10 13.30 2.50 -28.23
C ASP A 10 13.12 1.65 -26.98
N ASP A 11 13.51 2.18 -25.83
CA ASP A 11 12.97 1.74 -24.55
C ASP A 11 11.61 2.43 -24.42
N GLY A 12 10.64 1.89 -25.14
CA GLY A 12 9.24 2.25 -24.98
C GLY A 12 8.82 1.93 -23.56
N ASP A 13 8.33 2.97 -22.89
CA ASP A 13 7.38 2.94 -21.78
C ASP A 13 6.77 1.55 -21.54
N ARG A 14 7.39 0.77 -20.63
CA ARG A 14 6.85 -0.50 -20.14
C ARG A 14 6.03 -0.23 -18.90
N THR A 15 5.02 0.62 -19.03
CA THR A 15 3.84 0.46 -18.18
C THR A 15 3.18 -0.86 -18.63
N PRO A 16 3.09 -1.91 -17.78
CA PRO A 16 2.43 -3.14 -18.17
C PRO A 16 1.00 -2.80 -18.58
N ALA A 17 0.66 -3.06 -19.86
CA ALA A 17 -0.67 -2.75 -20.37
C ALA A 17 -1.71 -3.56 -19.60
N ARG A 18 -2.74 -2.88 -19.09
CA ARG A 18 -3.90 -3.52 -18.44
C ARG A 18 -4.43 -4.66 -19.34
N PRO A 19 -4.68 -5.86 -18.80
CA PRO A 19 -5.10 -7.00 -19.60
C PRO A 19 -6.41 -6.70 -20.32
N ALA A 20 -6.55 -7.24 -21.54
CA ALA A 20 -7.72 -7.00 -22.39
C ALA A 20 -9.04 -7.55 -21.80
N ASP A 21 -8.93 -8.52 -20.89
CA ASP A 21 -10.04 -9.16 -20.17
C ASP A 21 -9.63 -9.33 -18.70
N PRO A 22 -9.67 -8.25 -17.89
CA PRO A 22 -9.19 -8.27 -16.51
C PRO A 22 -10.12 -9.12 -15.63
N ASP A 23 -9.53 -9.87 -14.71
CA ASP A 23 -10.29 -10.59 -13.69
C ASP A 23 -10.98 -9.61 -12.73
N GLU A 24 -12.16 -9.96 -12.24
CA GLU A 24 -12.96 -9.09 -11.37
C GLU A 24 -12.31 -8.81 -10.01
N ALA A 25 -11.54 -9.78 -9.49
CA ALA A 25 -10.94 -9.74 -8.17
C ALA A 25 -9.41 -9.64 -8.20
N LEU A 26 -8.78 -10.06 -9.29
CA LEU A 26 -7.33 -9.99 -9.52
C LEU A 26 -7.07 -9.13 -10.77
N THR A 27 -7.47 -7.86 -10.73
CA THR A 27 -7.64 -6.96 -11.90
C THR A 27 -6.39 -6.74 -12.76
N PHE A 28 -5.21 -6.99 -12.21
CA PHE A 28 -3.93 -6.93 -12.91
C PHE A 28 -3.61 -8.21 -13.71
N LEU A 29 -4.38 -9.29 -13.50
CA LEU A 29 -4.34 -10.51 -14.30
C LEU A 29 -5.50 -10.55 -15.29
N GLY A 30 -5.28 -11.19 -16.44
CA GLY A 30 -6.39 -11.60 -17.29
C GLY A 30 -7.18 -12.75 -16.65
N ALA A 31 -8.46 -12.89 -16.99
CA ALA A 31 -9.34 -13.92 -16.40
C ALA A 31 -8.77 -15.35 -16.49
N GLU A 32 -8.13 -15.72 -17.61
CA GLU A 32 -7.47 -17.03 -17.78
C GLU A 32 -6.31 -17.23 -16.79
N ASP A 33 -5.51 -16.18 -16.59
CA ASP A 33 -4.34 -16.22 -15.72
C ASP A 33 -4.73 -16.28 -14.25
N ALA A 34 -5.76 -15.52 -13.86
CA ALA A 34 -6.34 -15.57 -12.53
C ALA A 34 -6.91 -16.98 -12.22
N GLN A 35 -7.62 -17.62 -13.16
CA GLN A 35 -8.07 -19.01 -13.00
C GLN A 35 -6.91 -20.00 -12.87
N ARG A 36 -5.81 -19.79 -13.59
CA ARG A 36 -4.62 -20.63 -13.48
C ARG A 36 -3.99 -20.54 -12.09
N VAL A 37 -3.85 -19.33 -11.54
CA VAL A 37 -3.36 -19.12 -10.17
C VAL A 37 -4.27 -19.82 -9.16
N ARG A 38 -5.59 -19.65 -9.27
CA ARG A 38 -6.59 -20.32 -8.43
C ARG A 38 -6.43 -21.85 -8.43
N ALA A 39 -6.25 -22.45 -9.61
CA ALA A 39 -6.03 -23.90 -9.74
C ALA A 39 -4.71 -24.35 -9.10
N LEU A 40 -3.62 -23.61 -9.33
CA LEU A 40 -2.32 -23.90 -8.72
C LEU A 40 -2.35 -23.82 -7.19
N VAL A 41 -3.07 -22.83 -6.64
CA VAL A 41 -3.20 -22.67 -5.18
C VAL A 41 -3.94 -23.86 -4.58
N ARG A 42 -5.10 -24.24 -5.15
CA ARG A 42 -5.84 -25.42 -4.72
C ARG A 42 -4.97 -26.68 -4.75
N ASP A 43 -4.24 -26.88 -5.85
CA ASP A 43 -3.37 -28.06 -6.00
C ASP A 43 -2.19 -28.03 -5.00
N ALA A 44 -1.65 -26.87 -4.67
CA ALA A 44 -0.58 -26.70 -3.68
C ALA A 44 -1.04 -27.00 -2.24
N PHE A 45 -2.28 -26.63 -1.87
CA PHE A 45 -2.90 -27.03 -0.60
C PHE A 45 -3.18 -28.53 -0.58
N ALA A 46 -3.75 -29.08 -1.66
CA ALA A 46 -4.06 -30.51 -1.75
C ALA A 46 -2.80 -31.40 -1.64
N ARG A 47 -1.67 -31.00 -2.24
CA ARG A 47 -0.37 -31.69 -2.09
C ARG A 47 0.14 -31.74 -0.64
N ARG A 48 -0.36 -30.85 0.22
CA ARG A 48 -0.04 -30.78 1.65
C ARG A 48 -1.15 -31.37 2.53
N GLY A 49 -2.13 -32.04 1.92
CA GLY A 49 -3.20 -32.74 2.62
C GLY A 49 -4.32 -31.84 3.13
N ILE A 50 -4.44 -30.62 2.61
CA ILE A 50 -5.48 -29.66 3.01
C ILE A 50 -6.41 -29.45 1.81
N GLU A 51 -7.70 -29.76 2.00
CA GLU A 51 -8.71 -29.42 1.00
C GLU A 51 -9.19 -27.97 1.22
N VAL A 52 -9.33 -27.23 0.11
CA VAL A 52 -9.78 -25.85 0.13
C VAL A 52 -10.87 -25.61 -0.91
N THR A 53 -11.87 -24.81 -0.54
CA THR A 53 -12.86 -24.24 -1.45
C THR A 53 -12.31 -22.94 -2.04
N VAL A 54 -12.36 -22.80 -3.36
CA VAL A 54 -11.79 -21.66 -4.08
C VAL A 54 -12.88 -20.62 -4.37
N TYR A 55 -12.62 -19.38 -3.98
CA TYR A 55 -13.45 -18.20 -4.28
C TYR A 55 -12.72 -17.26 -5.24
N VAL A 56 -13.34 -16.12 -5.55
CA VAL A 56 -12.83 -15.14 -6.51
C VAL A 56 -11.50 -14.52 -6.04
N ASP A 57 -11.39 -14.16 -4.78
CA ASP A 57 -10.26 -13.41 -4.19
C ASP A 57 -9.51 -14.21 -3.09
N HIS A 58 -10.01 -15.37 -2.69
CA HIS A 58 -9.44 -16.16 -1.59
C HIS A 58 -9.73 -17.67 -1.71
N VAL A 59 -9.12 -18.48 -0.84
CA VAL A 59 -9.49 -19.89 -0.60
C VAL A 59 -9.86 -20.10 0.86
N VAL A 60 -10.77 -21.04 1.15
CA VAL A 60 -11.19 -21.38 2.52
C VAL A 60 -10.99 -22.88 2.77
N ASP A 61 -10.36 -23.24 3.88
CA ASP A 61 -10.20 -24.65 4.27
C ASP A 61 -11.41 -25.24 5.04
N ASP A 62 -11.33 -26.53 5.37
CA ASP A 62 -12.38 -27.25 6.10
C ASP A 62 -12.65 -26.72 7.52
N SER A 63 -11.68 -26.03 8.11
CA SER A 63 -11.80 -25.36 9.41
C SER A 63 -12.38 -23.94 9.32
N GLY A 64 -12.65 -23.46 8.11
CA GLY A 64 -13.20 -22.12 7.85
C GLY A 64 -12.14 -21.01 7.80
N ARG A 65 -10.83 -21.35 7.73
CA ARG A 65 -9.75 -20.36 7.61
C ARG A 65 -9.66 -19.86 6.19
N GLN A 66 -9.54 -18.54 6.03
CA GLN A 66 -9.49 -17.85 4.74
C GLN A 66 -8.07 -17.41 4.39
N PHE A 67 -7.64 -17.66 3.15
CA PHE A 67 -6.34 -17.29 2.61
C PHE A 67 -6.50 -16.47 1.33
N GLY A 68 -6.12 -15.19 1.36
CA GLY A 68 -6.26 -14.28 0.22
C GLY A 68 -5.32 -14.62 -0.95
N LEU A 69 -5.81 -14.46 -2.17
CA LEU A 69 -5.09 -14.80 -3.41
C LEU A 69 -4.28 -13.64 -4.00
N TRP A 70 -4.56 -12.39 -3.61
CA TRP A 70 -3.95 -11.20 -4.22
C TRP A 70 -2.41 -11.24 -4.19
N ASN A 71 -1.83 -11.56 -3.03
CA ASN A 71 -0.37 -11.54 -2.88
C ASN A 71 0.33 -12.63 -3.70
N VAL A 72 -0.24 -13.85 -3.76
CA VAL A 72 0.34 -14.93 -4.57
C VAL A 72 0.14 -14.65 -6.07
N ALA A 73 -1.01 -14.11 -6.46
CA ALA A 73 -1.30 -13.71 -7.83
C ALA A 73 -0.35 -12.60 -8.31
N ALA A 74 -0.12 -11.57 -7.50
CA ALA A 74 0.81 -10.50 -7.81
C ALA A 74 2.26 -11.01 -7.90
N ALA A 75 2.66 -11.90 -6.98
CA ALA A 75 3.98 -12.54 -7.05
C ALA A 75 4.16 -13.35 -8.34
N CYS A 76 3.12 -14.06 -8.80
CA CYS A 76 3.13 -14.73 -10.10
C CYS A 76 3.24 -13.72 -11.27
N HIS A 77 2.45 -12.65 -11.24
CA HIS A 77 2.42 -11.63 -12.30
C HIS A 77 3.77 -10.93 -12.47
N GLN A 78 4.45 -10.65 -11.36
CA GLN A 78 5.73 -9.92 -11.31
C GLN A 78 6.96 -10.81 -11.55
N ASP A 79 6.81 -12.14 -11.66
CA ASP A 79 7.94 -13.04 -11.85
C ASP A 79 8.44 -13.01 -13.31
N ASP A 80 9.69 -12.60 -13.51
CA ASP A 80 10.34 -12.48 -14.83
C ASP A 80 10.40 -13.80 -15.62
N ARG A 81 10.28 -14.95 -14.94
CA ARG A 81 10.26 -16.27 -15.58
C ARG A 81 8.90 -16.57 -16.24
N GLY A 82 7.88 -15.77 -15.93
CA GLY A 82 6.52 -15.87 -16.47
C GLY A 82 5.76 -17.12 -16.00
N ARG A 83 4.72 -17.51 -16.76
CA ARG A 83 3.77 -18.58 -16.41
C ARG A 83 4.41 -19.94 -16.06
N SER A 84 5.64 -20.21 -16.51
CA SER A 84 6.34 -21.46 -16.23
C SER A 84 6.78 -21.59 -14.77
N ALA A 85 7.03 -20.46 -14.08
CA ALA A 85 7.47 -20.44 -12.68
C ALA A 85 6.31 -20.38 -11.67
N TRP A 86 5.08 -20.14 -12.12
CA TRP A 86 3.94 -19.89 -11.22
C TRP A 86 3.67 -21.07 -10.28
N ALA A 87 3.86 -22.30 -10.75
CA ALA A 87 3.69 -23.47 -9.90
C ALA A 87 4.65 -23.46 -8.70
N ASP A 88 5.90 -23.06 -8.91
CA ASP A 88 6.91 -22.97 -7.85
C ASP A 88 6.64 -21.78 -6.92
N VAL A 89 6.28 -20.63 -7.47
CA VAL A 89 5.91 -19.41 -6.71
C VAL A 89 4.73 -19.70 -5.78
N VAL A 90 3.68 -20.33 -6.32
CA VAL A 90 2.49 -20.71 -5.55
C VAL A 90 2.85 -21.75 -4.49
N ASP A 91 3.63 -22.77 -4.84
CA ASP A 91 4.02 -23.81 -3.89
C ASP A 91 4.83 -23.26 -2.72
N GLN A 92 5.78 -22.37 -2.99
CA GLN A 92 6.55 -21.68 -1.97
C GLN A 92 5.68 -20.75 -1.12
N HIS A 93 4.72 -20.05 -1.73
CA HIS A 93 3.78 -19.19 -1.01
C HIS A 93 2.91 -19.99 -0.04
N VAL A 94 2.23 -21.03 -0.52
CA VAL A 94 1.39 -21.91 0.31
C VAL A 94 2.23 -22.60 1.39
N GLY A 95 3.45 -23.03 1.06
CA GLY A 95 4.38 -23.58 2.05
C GLY A 95 4.69 -22.62 3.20
N ARG A 96 4.93 -21.34 2.90
CA ARG A 96 5.15 -20.30 3.95
C ARG A 96 3.91 -20.05 4.80
N VAL A 97 2.74 -19.96 4.15
CA VAL A 97 1.45 -19.76 4.84
C VAL A 97 1.14 -20.89 5.81
N LEU A 98 1.41 -22.14 5.43
CA LEU A 98 1.16 -23.28 6.31
C LEU A 98 2.22 -23.40 7.41
N ALA A 99 3.49 -23.13 7.08
CA ALA A 99 4.55 -23.14 8.08
C ALA A 99 4.35 -22.10 9.20
N SER A 100 3.72 -20.95 8.89
CA SER A 100 3.40 -19.95 9.92
C SER A 100 2.28 -20.36 10.86
N MET A 101 1.47 -21.37 10.50
CA MET A 101 0.35 -21.86 11.32
C MET A 101 0.81 -22.84 12.40
N ASP A 102 1.83 -23.65 12.11
CA ASP A 102 2.46 -24.57 13.06
C ASP A 102 3.60 -23.89 13.85
N ALA A 103 3.91 -22.63 13.54
CA ALA A 103 4.94 -21.88 14.23
C ALA A 103 4.53 -21.55 15.67
N PRO A 104 5.48 -21.51 16.62
CA PRO A 104 5.24 -20.93 17.94
C PRO A 104 4.65 -19.52 17.81
N ASP A 105 3.83 -19.11 18.77
CA ASP A 105 3.30 -17.76 18.79
C ASP A 105 4.48 -16.76 18.68
N PRO A 106 4.48 -15.85 17.71
CA PRO A 106 5.60 -14.94 17.47
C PRO A 106 5.89 -14.00 18.64
N PHE A 107 4.95 -13.85 19.57
CA PHE A 107 5.12 -13.09 20.81
C PHE A 107 5.75 -13.92 21.93
N ASP A 108 5.75 -15.26 21.84
CA ASP A 108 6.34 -16.13 22.85
C ASP A 108 7.87 -15.98 22.86
N GLY A 109 8.41 -15.57 24.01
CA GLY A 109 9.85 -15.34 24.18
C GLY A 109 10.38 -14.05 23.55
N LEU A 110 9.51 -13.21 22.97
CA LEU A 110 9.87 -11.90 22.45
C LEU A 110 10.21 -10.95 23.61
N THR A 111 11.44 -10.42 23.65
CA THR A 111 11.81 -9.45 24.69
C THR A 111 11.26 -8.05 24.37
N PRO A 112 11.07 -7.17 25.37
CA PRO A 112 10.65 -5.79 25.13
C PRO A 112 11.57 -5.03 24.16
N GLU A 113 12.89 -5.25 24.22
CA GLU A 113 13.84 -4.64 23.29
C GLU A 113 13.66 -5.14 21.85
N GLN A 114 13.40 -6.43 21.66
CA GLN A 114 13.12 -7.01 20.35
C GLN A 114 11.79 -6.49 19.79
N ALA A 115 10.75 -6.45 20.63
CA ALA A 115 9.47 -5.84 20.28
C ALA A 115 9.67 -4.38 19.84
N ARG A 116 10.40 -3.57 20.61
CA ARG A 116 10.68 -2.17 20.26
C ARG A 116 11.38 -1.99 18.91
N GLN A 117 12.23 -2.93 18.50
CA GLN A 117 12.95 -2.86 17.23
C GLN A 117 12.12 -3.32 16.03
N ARG A 118 11.11 -4.15 16.26
CA ARG A 118 10.32 -4.81 15.21
C ARG A 118 8.86 -4.38 15.18
N THR A 119 8.43 -3.54 16.12
CA THR A 119 7.10 -2.94 16.13
C THR A 119 7.08 -1.80 15.12
N TYR A 120 6.06 -1.81 14.27
CA TYR A 120 5.72 -0.76 13.32
C TYR A 120 4.30 -0.25 13.60
N ALA A 121 4.11 1.05 13.47
CA ALA A 121 2.78 1.61 13.26
C ALA A 121 2.49 1.45 11.77
N ARG A 122 1.36 0.83 11.42
CA ARG A 122 1.11 0.39 10.05
C ARG A 122 -0.28 0.79 9.58
N LEU A 123 -0.32 1.34 8.37
CA LEU A 123 -1.56 1.67 7.68
C LEU A 123 -2.15 0.43 7.00
N TYR A 124 -3.46 0.30 7.13
CA TYR A 124 -4.28 -0.71 6.46
C TYR A 124 -5.48 -0.03 5.79
N GLU A 125 -5.93 -0.63 4.68
CA GLU A 125 -7.26 -0.35 4.13
C GLU A 125 -8.32 -0.80 5.15
N ARG A 126 -9.23 0.10 5.53
CA ARG A 126 -10.28 -0.20 6.51
C ARG A 126 -11.17 -1.33 6.02
N ASP A 127 -11.67 -1.24 4.80
CA ASP A 127 -12.68 -2.17 4.28
C ASP A 127 -12.12 -3.57 4.03
N GLY A 128 -10.80 -3.68 3.86
CA GLY A 128 -10.08 -4.95 3.80
C GLY A 128 -10.00 -5.71 5.14
N ILE A 129 -10.49 -5.12 6.25
CA ILE A 129 -10.49 -5.75 7.58
C ILE A 129 -11.94 -6.01 8.04
N PRO A 130 -12.43 -7.26 8.03
CA PRO A 130 -13.80 -7.56 8.41
C PRO A 130 -14.15 -7.18 9.85
N ASP A 131 -13.22 -7.33 10.78
CA ASP A 131 -13.41 -7.04 12.20
C ASP A 131 -12.12 -6.48 12.83
N LEU A 132 -12.26 -5.35 13.52
CA LEU A 132 -11.18 -4.68 14.27
C LEU A 132 -11.30 -4.90 15.78
N THR A 133 -12.33 -5.62 16.24
CA THR A 133 -12.57 -5.88 17.66
C THR A 133 -11.38 -6.58 18.29
N GLY A 134 -10.90 -6.08 19.42
CA GLY A 134 -9.76 -6.64 20.13
C GLY A 134 -8.39 -6.29 19.52
N PHE A 135 -8.34 -5.42 18.50
CA PHE A 135 -7.09 -4.90 17.94
C PHE A 135 -7.01 -3.39 18.16
N PRO A 136 -5.99 -2.86 18.87
CA PRO A 136 -5.82 -1.42 19.02
C PRO A 136 -5.62 -0.70 17.68
N HIS A 137 -6.52 0.22 17.34
CA HIS A 137 -6.53 0.93 16.06
C HIS A 137 -6.99 2.38 16.21
N GLN A 138 -6.64 3.23 15.24
CA GLN A 138 -7.14 4.60 15.10
C GLN A 138 -7.42 4.87 13.61
N GLU A 139 -8.47 5.64 13.33
CA GLU A 139 -8.66 6.16 11.98
C GLU A 139 -7.56 7.18 11.68
N PHE A 140 -6.88 7.00 10.55
CA PHE A 140 -5.86 7.91 10.07
C PHE A 140 -6.44 8.91 9.07
N ALA A 141 -7.18 8.40 8.09
CA ALA A 141 -7.92 9.16 7.08
C ALA A 141 -9.13 8.30 6.66
N PRO A 142 -10.15 8.87 5.98
CA PRO A 142 -11.28 8.08 5.50
C PRO A 142 -10.82 6.84 4.69
N GLY A 143 -11.22 5.66 5.15
CA GLY A 143 -10.84 4.37 4.53
C GLY A 143 -9.46 3.83 4.94
N LEU A 144 -8.71 4.50 5.80
CA LEU A 144 -7.38 4.10 6.25
C LEU A 144 -7.28 4.07 7.79
N VAL A 145 -6.79 2.96 8.32
CA VAL A 145 -6.61 2.76 9.77
C VAL A 145 -5.14 2.52 10.12
N GLU A 146 -4.68 3.17 11.20
CA GLU A 146 -3.40 2.88 11.84
C GLU A 146 -3.60 1.78 12.88
N MET A 147 -2.90 0.66 12.68
CA MET A 147 -2.79 -0.43 13.65
C MET A 147 -1.32 -0.65 14.02
N ILE A 148 -1.09 -1.50 15.03
CA ILE A 148 0.25 -1.79 15.54
C ILE A 148 0.62 -3.20 15.09
N ALA A 149 1.76 -3.35 14.43
CA ALA A 149 2.21 -4.61 13.87
C ALA A 149 3.62 -4.96 14.32
N LEU A 150 3.86 -6.25 14.53
CA LEU A 150 5.17 -6.86 14.69
C LEU A 150 5.64 -7.37 13.34
N ASP A 151 6.81 -6.93 12.90
CA ASP A 151 7.48 -7.39 11.69
C ASP A 151 8.33 -8.62 11.98
N LEU A 152 8.10 -9.68 11.21
CA LEU A 152 8.81 -10.96 11.27
C LEU A 152 9.49 -11.20 9.91
N PRO A 153 10.52 -12.07 9.84
CA PRO A 153 11.23 -12.32 8.58
C PRO A 153 10.35 -12.69 7.38
N ASP A 154 9.24 -13.39 7.62
CA ASP A 154 8.35 -13.90 6.57
C ASP A 154 6.90 -13.39 6.68
N ALA A 155 6.57 -12.59 7.71
CA ALA A 155 5.19 -12.21 7.99
C ALA A 155 5.08 -10.89 8.78
N VAL A 156 3.91 -10.28 8.75
CA VAL A 156 3.55 -9.15 9.60
C VAL A 156 2.36 -9.56 10.44
N VAL A 157 2.47 -9.43 11.76
CA VAL A 157 1.43 -9.86 12.71
C VAL A 157 0.93 -8.64 13.48
N VAL A 158 -0.39 -8.47 13.56
CA VAL A 158 -1.00 -7.36 14.28
C VAL A 158 -1.10 -7.68 15.77
N TYR A 159 -0.77 -6.71 16.63
CA TYR A 159 -0.99 -6.81 18.06
C TYR A 159 -2.49 -6.77 18.37
N ASN A 160 -3.00 -7.78 19.08
CA ASN A 160 -4.29 -7.67 19.76
C ASN A 160 -4.12 -6.93 21.11
N GLU A 161 -5.22 -6.64 21.79
CA GLU A 161 -5.23 -5.93 23.08
C GLU A 161 -4.40 -6.64 24.16
N GLU A 162 -4.56 -7.95 24.32
CA GLU A 162 -3.82 -8.74 25.32
C GLU A 162 -2.30 -8.64 25.09
N ARG A 163 -1.86 -8.82 23.84
CA ARG A 163 -0.46 -8.69 23.47
C ARG A 163 0.03 -7.25 23.63
N ALA A 164 -0.78 -6.26 23.26
CA ALA A 164 -0.41 -4.87 23.46
C ALA A 164 -0.16 -4.55 24.94
N GLU A 165 -1.06 -4.98 25.83
CA GLU A 165 -0.91 -4.81 27.28
C GLU A 165 0.33 -5.54 27.83
N ALA A 166 0.62 -6.74 27.34
CA ALA A 166 1.81 -7.49 27.74
C ALA A 166 3.13 -6.76 27.44
N PHE A 167 3.15 -5.86 26.45
CA PHE A 167 4.30 -5.04 26.07
C PHE A 167 4.18 -3.58 26.50
N GLY A 168 3.31 -3.26 27.47
CA GLY A 168 3.22 -1.93 28.07
C GLY A 168 2.16 -1.00 27.45
N GLY A 169 1.23 -1.56 26.69
CA GLY A 169 0.04 -0.88 26.17
C GLY A 169 0.19 -0.34 24.75
N ALA A 170 -0.95 -0.10 24.11
CA ALA A 170 -1.03 0.30 22.70
C ALA A 170 -0.32 1.63 22.40
N ASP A 171 -0.39 2.62 23.29
CA ASP A 171 0.23 3.93 23.06
C ASP A 171 1.76 3.87 23.02
N LEU A 172 2.35 3.04 23.90
CA LEU A 172 3.79 2.80 23.92
C LEU A 172 4.24 2.11 22.63
N LEU A 173 3.52 1.05 22.23
CA LEU A 173 3.81 0.33 21.00
C LEU A 173 3.63 1.21 19.75
N ARG A 174 2.64 2.10 19.72
CA ARG A 174 2.47 3.08 18.63
C ARG A 174 3.66 4.03 18.55
N THR A 175 4.15 4.48 19.71
CA THR A 175 5.36 5.30 19.79
C THR A 175 6.57 4.57 19.22
N TRP A 176 6.81 3.31 19.63
CA TRP A 176 7.88 2.48 19.07
C TRP A 176 7.69 2.28 17.57
N GLY A 177 6.46 2.01 17.14
CA GLY A 177 6.09 1.84 15.75
C GLY A 177 6.50 3.02 14.87
N ARG A 178 6.19 4.24 15.30
CA ARG A 178 6.57 5.47 14.60
C ARG A 178 8.08 5.74 14.67
N GLU A 179 8.73 5.40 15.78
CA GLU A 179 10.21 5.45 15.88
C GLU A 179 10.88 4.48 14.90
N THR A 180 10.33 3.29 14.69
CA THR A 180 10.86 2.31 13.74
C THR A 180 10.67 2.79 12.31
N LEU A 181 9.49 3.33 11.95
CA LEU A 181 9.25 3.95 10.65
C LEU A 181 10.26 5.08 10.33
N ARG A 182 10.59 5.93 11.31
CA ARG A 182 11.58 7.00 11.13
C ARG A 182 12.99 6.48 10.84
N ARG A 183 13.32 5.28 11.31
CA ARG A 183 14.64 4.65 11.12
C ARG A 183 14.76 3.93 9.78
N GLU A 184 13.65 3.70 9.07
CA GLU A 184 13.67 3.09 7.75
C GLU A 184 14.48 3.96 6.77
N PRO A 185 15.41 3.36 6.01
CA PRO A 185 16.16 4.10 5.01
C PRO A 185 15.22 4.68 3.95
N VAL A 186 15.57 5.85 3.43
CA VAL A 186 14.94 6.39 2.23
C VAL A 186 15.59 5.69 1.04
N GLU A 187 14.88 4.71 0.47
CA GLU A 187 15.38 3.95 -0.69
C GLU A 187 15.36 4.79 -1.97
N ARG A 188 14.20 5.37 -2.29
CA ARG A 188 14.02 6.23 -3.47
C ARG A 188 13.00 7.31 -3.20
N HIS A 189 13.42 8.56 -3.36
CA HIS A 189 12.56 9.74 -3.36
C HIS A 189 12.65 10.41 -4.72
N GLU A 190 11.51 10.76 -5.29
CA GLU A 190 11.43 11.49 -6.55
C GLU A 190 10.48 12.66 -6.43
N ARG A 191 10.83 13.75 -7.10
CA ARG A 191 9.92 14.83 -7.41
C ARG A 191 9.43 14.68 -8.84
N ILE A 192 8.11 14.67 -9.02
CA ILE A 192 7.47 14.62 -10.32
C ILE A 192 6.99 16.02 -10.67
N ASP A 193 7.68 16.67 -11.60
CA ASP A 193 7.28 17.96 -12.16
C ASP A 193 6.22 17.77 -13.26
N LEU A 194 5.18 18.61 -13.24
CA LEU A 194 4.07 18.49 -14.18
C LEU A 194 4.19 19.48 -15.35
N PRO A 195 3.78 19.08 -16.57
CA PRO A 195 3.83 19.96 -17.75
C PRO A 195 3.03 21.26 -17.59
N ASP A 196 1.89 21.18 -16.90
CA ASP A 196 0.95 22.29 -16.68
C ASP A 196 1.28 23.11 -15.42
N GLY A 197 2.48 22.90 -14.85
CA GLY A 197 2.89 23.47 -13.58
C GLY A 197 2.48 22.61 -12.38
N GLY A 198 3.13 22.85 -11.24
CA GLY A 198 2.99 22.00 -10.05
C GLY A 198 3.94 20.81 -10.06
N TRP A 199 3.99 20.17 -8.91
CA TRP A 199 4.82 19.00 -8.65
C TRP A 199 4.24 18.19 -7.49
N PHE A 200 4.64 16.94 -7.35
CA PHE A 200 4.45 16.20 -6.12
C PHE A 200 5.66 15.30 -5.85
N ASP A 201 5.85 14.96 -4.59
CA ASP A 201 6.92 14.08 -4.14
C ASP A 201 6.40 12.65 -3.97
N VAL A 202 7.22 11.68 -4.34
CA VAL A 202 6.94 10.25 -4.22
C VAL A 202 8.07 9.59 -3.46
N LEU A 203 7.74 8.94 -2.35
CA LEU A 203 8.62 8.02 -1.66
C LEU A 203 8.27 6.59 -2.07
N LEU A 204 9.26 5.87 -2.58
CA LEU A 204 9.19 4.48 -3.00
C LEU A 204 10.15 3.64 -2.17
N GLY A 205 9.70 2.47 -1.77
CA GLY A 205 10.52 1.52 -1.03
C GLY A 205 10.07 0.09 -1.26
N SER A 206 10.98 -0.84 -1.06
CA SER A 206 10.70 -2.27 -1.12
C SER A 206 10.04 -2.77 0.16
N SER A 207 10.21 -2.05 1.28
CA SER A 207 9.60 -2.33 2.58
C SER A 207 8.07 -2.32 2.51
N VAL A 208 7.44 -3.31 3.15
CA VAL A 208 5.97 -3.38 3.30
C VAL A 208 5.39 -2.31 4.24
N HIS A 209 6.28 -1.51 4.84
CA HIS A 209 5.95 -0.43 5.77
C HIS A 209 6.16 0.96 5.15
N THR A 210 6.65 1.07 3.91
CA THR A 210 6.96 2.37 3.28
C THR A 210 5.75 3.31 3.29
N ALA A 211 4.56 2.84 2.92
CA ALA A 211 3.34 3.65 2.92
C ALA A 211 2.98 4.19 4.31
N SER A 212 3.32 3.43 5.36
CA SER A 212 3.03 3.82 6.74
C SER A 212 3.88 4.99 7.21
N ARG A 213 4.94 5.37 6.48
CA ARG A 213 5.67 6.62 6.70
C ARG A 213 4.79 7.85 6.52
N ALA A 214 3.63 7.75 5.87
CA ALA A 214 2.61 8.80 5.86
C ALA A 214 2.16 9.24 7.27
N LEU A 215 2.24 8.34 8.27
CA LEU A 215 1.99 8.65 9.69
C LEU A 215 2.98 9.65 10.28
N LEU A 216 4.09 9.89 9.60
CA LEU A 216 5.15 10.82 9.98
C LEU A 216 5.01 12.18 9.30
N MET A 217 3.95 12.42 8.52
CA MET A 217 3.70 13.77 8.01
C MET A 217 3.40 14.75 9.16
N PRO A 218 3.88 16.00 9.10
CA PRO A 218 4.68 16.60 8.02
C PRO A 218 6.20 16.37 8.13
N SER A 219 6.71 15.78 9.22
CA SER A 219 8.16 15.64 9.41
C SER A 219 8.83 14.80 8.34
N LEU A 220 8.11 13.85 7.73
CA LEU A 220 8.61 13.11 6.57
C LEU A 220 9.02 14.04 5.42
N ALA A 221 8.21 15.04 5.08
CA ALA A 221 8.51 15.98 3.99
C ALA A 221 9.73 16.86 4.34
N ALA A 222 9.84 17.29 5.59
CA ALA A 222 10.99 18.06 6.06
C ALA A 222 12.29 17.23 6.01
N GLU A 223 12.24 15.96 6.43
CA GLU A 223 13.40 15.06 6.44
C GLU A 223 13.84 14.62 5.04
N VAL A 224 12.89 14.34 4.14
CA VAL A 224 13.16 13.74 2.83
C VAL A 224 13.35 14.80 1.74
N ALA A 225 12.47 15.82 1.71
CA ALA A 225 12.49 16.85 0.67
C ALA A 225 13.10 18.18 1.16
N GLY A 226 13.38 18.34 2.46
CA GLY A 226 13.85 19.60 3.02
C GLY A 226 12.77 20.67 3.06
N GLU A 227 11.50 20.26 3.05
CA GLU A 227 10.36 21.16 2.89
C GLU A 227 9.45 21.18 4.13
N GLU A 228 9.22 22.38 4.65
CA GLU A 228 8.28 22.60 5.75
C GLU A 228 6.85 22.79 5.23
N ALA A 229 5.89 22.22 5.97
CA ALA A 229 4.47 22.39 5.70
C ALA A 229 4.03 23.83 5.98
N GLY A 230 3.24 24.39 5.07
CA GLY A 230 2.64 25.71 5.21
C GLY A 230 1.32 25.69 5.99
N ARG A 231 0.71 26.87 6.15
CA ARG A 231 -0.59 27.03 6.83
C ARG A 231 -1.75 26.32 6.12
N HIS A 232 -1.62 26.05 4.82
CA HIS A 232 -2.64 25.40 3.99
C HIS A 232 -2.53 23.88 3.96
N GLY A 233 -1.60 23.30 4.74
CA GLY A 233 -1.44 21.86 4.87
C GLY A 233 -0.79 21.19 3.66
N TRP A 234 -1.19 19.95 3.39
CA TRP A 234 -0.63 19.13 2.32
C TRP A 234 -1.66 18.16 1.74
N LEU A 235 -1.45 17.79 0.48
CA LEU A 235 -2.08 16.63 -0.14
C LEU A 235 -1.27 15.38 0.19
N LEU A 236 -1.98 14.25 0.36
CA LEU A 236 -1.41 12.95 0.62
C LEU A 236 -2.13 11.88 -0.21
N SER A 237 -1.39 10.90 -0.72
CA SER A 237 -1.95 9.64 -1.19
C SER A 237 -1.04 8.47 -0.80
N VAL A 238 -1.65 7.32 -0.53
CA VAL A 238 -0.99 6.06 -0.21
C VAL A 238 -1.61 4.92 -1.05
N PRO A 239 -1.27 4.84 -2.35
CA PRO A 239 -1.91 3.90 -3.28
C PRO A 239 -1.78 2.43 -2.86
N ASN A 240 -0.60 2.05 -2.39
CA ASN A 240 -0.25 0.71 -1.96
C ASN A 240 0.81 0.77 -0.86
N ARG A 241 1.11 -0.37 -0.23
CA ARG A 241 2.02 -0.47 0.93
C ARG A 241 3.46 0.03 0.69
N GLN A 242 3.87 0.22 -0.56
CA GLN A 242 5.25 0.57 -0.95
C GLN A 242 5.42 2.03 -1.39
N GLN A 243 4.36 2.85 -1.29
CA GLN A 243 4.34 4.19 -1.84
C GLN A 243 3.70 5.21 -0.89
N VAL A 244 4.34 6.36 -0.75
CA VAL A 244 3.74 7.58 -0.17
C VAL A 244 3.90 8.71 -1.18
N VAL A 245 2.82 9.43 -1.45
CA VAL A 245 2.79 10.56 -2.38
C VAL A 245 2.30 11.78 -1.63
N TRP A 246 2.98 12.92 -1.76
CA TRP A 246 2.52 14.15 -1.12
C TRP A 246 2.81 15.39 -1.95
N HIS A 247 2.05 16.45 -1.68
CA HIS A 247 2.30 17.79 -2.20
C HIS A 247 2.01 18.81 -1.09
N LEU A 248 2.96 19.66 -0.75
CA LEU A 248 2.73 20.72 0.24
C LEU A 248 1.98 21.88 -0.42
N VAL A 249 0.81 22.24 0.12
CA VAL A 249 -0.03 23.28 -0.46
C VAL A 249 0.57 24.65 -0.16
N ARG A 250 0.98 25.36 -1.21
CA ARG A 250 1.67 26.66 -1.11
C ARG A 250 1.08 27.74 -2.02
N ASP A 251 0.63 27.33 -3.20
CA ASP A 251 0.09 28.19 -4.23
C ASP A 251 -0.89 27.40 -5.11
N ILE A 252 -1.42 28.05 -6.15
CA ILE A 252 -2.45 27.48 -7.02
C ILE A 252 -1.97 26.27 -7.85
N SER A 253 -0.66 25.99 -7.88
CA SER A 253 -0.11 24.77 -8.48
C SER A 253 -0.59 23.47 -7.81
N VAL A 254 -1.25 23.58 -6.65
CA VAL A 254 -1.97 22.49 -6.02
C VAL A 254 -3.03 21.86 -6.93
N LEU A 255 -3.65 22.60 -7.85
CA LEU A 255 -4.68 22.10 -8.75
C LEU A 255 -4.15 21.06 -9.77
N PRO A 256 -3.14 21.36 -10.60
CA PRO A 256 -2.55 20.35 -11.48
C PRO A 256 -1.91 19.20 -10.67
N SER A 257 -1.31 19.48 -9.52
CA SER A 257 -0.79 18.44 -8.61
C SER A 257 -1.87 17.48 -8.12
N LEU A 258 -3.02 17.99 -7.66
CA LEU A 258 -4.15 17.17 -7.22
C LEU A 258 -4.63 16.25 -8.34
N GLN A 259 -4.81 16.78 -9.56
CA GLN A 259 -5.27 15.98 -10.69
C GLN A 259 -4.28 14.87 -11.07
N ALA A 260 -2.99 15.18 -11.11
CA ALA A 260 -1.97 14.19 -11.41
C ALA A 260 -1.82 13.14 -10.30
N MET A 261 -1.86 13.56 -9.03
CA MET A 261 -1.85 12.66 -7.88
C MET A 261 -3.05 11.72 -7.88
N ALA A 262 -4.24 12.20 -8.30
CA ALA A 262 -5.44 11.38 -8.41
C ALA A 262 -5.23 10.21 -9.40
N GLY A 263 -4.70 10.51 -10.59
CA GLY A 263 -4.36 9.50 -11.59
C GLY A 263 -3.27 8.53 -11.11
N PHE A 264 -2.23 9.05 -10.46
CA PHE A 264 -1.15 8.24 -9.88
C PHE A 264 -1.68 7.29 -8.80
N ALA A 265 -2.53 7.77 -7.90
CA ALA A 265 -3.10 7.00 -6.81
C ALA A 265 -3.97 5.84 -7.34
N SER A 266 -4.84 6.11 -8.31
CA SER A 266 -5.70 5.09 -8.92
C SER A 266 -4.89 4.00 -9.64
N ALA A 267 -3.86 4.38 -10.40
CA ALA A 267 -2.98 3.42 -11.08
C ALA A 267 -2.18 2.58 -10.07
N GLY A 268 -1.55 3.23 -9.09
CA GLY A 268 -0.77 2.57 -8.04
C GLY A 268 -1.60 1.63 -7.17
N PHE A 269 -2.87 1.94 -6.93
CA PHE A 269 -3.82 1.07 -6.22
C PHE A 269 -4.16 -0.18 -7.04
N SER A 270 -4.40 -0.03 -8.34
CA SER A 270 -4.85 -1.13 -9.22
C SER A 270 -3.73 -2.10 -9.61
N ASP A 271 -2.50 -1.60 -9.75
CA ASP A 271 -1.39 -2.34 -10.38
C ASP A 271 -0.38 -2.92 -9.38
N SER A 272 -0.63 -2.80 -8.06
CA SER A 272 0.36 -3.17 -7.03
C SER A 272 -0.15 -4.15 -5.97
N PRO A 273 0.72 -5.04 -5.46
CA PRO A 273 0.39 -5.90 -4.33
C PRO A 273 0.22 -5.09 -3.05
N GLY A 274 -0.85 -5.38 -2.29
CA GLY A 274 -1.17 -4.67 -1.05
C GLY A 274 -1.69 -3.25 -1.31
N PRO A 275 -2.82 -3.11 -2.03
CA PRO A 275 -3.51 -1.83 -2.16
C PRO A 275 -3.86 -1.26 -0.79
N LEU A 276 -3.93 0.06 -0.69
CA LEU A 276 -4.32 0.77 0.53
C LEU A 276 -5.44 1.77 0.27
N SER A 277 -5.22 2.75 -0.60
CA SER A 277 -6.27 3.71 -0.96
C SER A 277 -6.05 4.30 -2.35
N PRO A 278 -7.08 4.34 -3.22
CA PRO A 278 -6.99 4.99 -4.53
C PRO A 278 -7.17 6.52 -4.45
N HIS A 279 -7.28 7.08 -3.25
CA HIS A 279 -7.72 8.45 -3.04
C HIS A 279 -6.59 9.44 -2.75
N VAL A 280 -6.89 10.72 -2.98
CA VAL A 280 -6.06 11.84 -2.51
C VAL A 280 -6.77 12.50 -1.34
N TYR A 281 -6.02 12.76 -0.29
CA TYR A 281 -6.48 13.38 0.94
C TYR A 281 -5.81 14.73 1.12
N TRP A 282 -6.48 15.69 1.74
CA TRP A 282 -5.92 16.95 2.18
C TRP A 282 -5.92 17.04 3.70
N TRP A 283 -4.77 17.37 4.28
CA TRP A 283 -4.67 17.70 5.70
C TRP A 283 -4.97 19.18 5.92
N ASP A 284 -6.04 19.50 6.65
CA ASP A 284 -6.47 20.87 6.90
C ASP A 284 -5.80 21.55 8.11
N GLY A 285 -4.90 20.83 8.79
CA GLY A 285 -4.32 21.23 10.07
C GLY A 285 -4.84 20.41 11.26
N THR A 286 -5.96 19.71 11.09
CA THR A 286 -6.65 18.94 12.13
C THR A 286 -6.97 17.51 11.74
N ALA A 287 -7.42 17.27 10.50
CA ALA A 287 -7.80 15.96 10.00
C ALA A 287 -7.54 15.85 8.49
N TYR A 288 -7.60 14.61 7.98
CA TYR A 288 -7.57 14.36 6.55
C TYR A 288 -9.00 14.38 5.97
N GLN A 289 -9.20 15.22 4.96
CA GLN A 289 -10.40 15.27 4.13
C GLN A 289 -10.13 14.55 2.80
N GLN A 290 -11.03 13.67 2.35
CA GLN A 290 -10.88 12.99 1.07
C GLN A 290 -11.31 13.92 -0.08
N LEU A 291 -10.43 14.15 -1.05
CA LEU A 291 -10.67 15.04 -2.19
C LEU A 291 -11.03 14.32 -3.49
N THR A 292 -11.12 13.00 -3.47
CA THR A 292 -11.48 12.23 -4.67
C THR A 292 -12.54 11.18 -4.36
N ARG A 293 -13.34 10.81 -5.35
CA ARG A 293 -14.34 9.75 -5.26
C ARG A 293 -14.26 8.91 -6.52
N ILE A 294 -14.48 7.61 -6.39
CA ILE A 294 -14.70 6.73 -7.54
C ILE A 294 -16.21 6.75 -7.81
N ASP A 295 -16.60 7.13 -9.02
CA ASP A 295 -18.00 7.12 -9.46
C ASP A 295 -18.47 5.71 -9.84
N ASP A 296 -19.75 5.59 -10.18
CA ASP A 296 -20.38 4.30 -10.49
C ASP A 296 -19.77 3.63 -11.75
N ASP A 297 -19.12 4.41 -12.62
CA ASP A 297 -18.42 3.93 -13.82
C ASP A 297 -16.95 3.55 -13.53
N GLY A 298 -16.52 3.68 -12.28
CA GLY A 298 -15.15 3.41 -11.85
C GLY A 298 -14.16 4.54 -12.16
N ALA A 299 -14.64 5.71 -12.60
CA ALA A 299 -13.81 6.87 -12.89
C ALA A 299 -13.56 7.70 -11.63
N LEU A 300 -12.33 8.19 -11.49
CA LEU A 300 -11.95 9.02 -10.37
C LEU A 300 -12.35 10.48 -10.62
N ALA A 301 -13.23 11.00 -9.77
CA ALA A 301 -13.66 12.39 -9.76
C ALA A 301 -13.03 13.14 -8.58
N ILE A 302 -12.66 14.40 -8.79
CA ILE A 302 -12.22 15.30 -7.70
C ILE A 302 -13.46 15.93 -7.07
N VAL A 303 -13.56 15.84 -5.74
CA VAL A 303 -14.63 16.43 -4.94
C VAL A 303 -14.00 17.42 -3.97
N VAL A 304 -14.32 18.70 -4.14
CA VAL A 304 -13.81 19.77 -3.30
C VAL A 304 -14.94 20.26 -2.41
N GLU A 305 -14.78 20.08 -1.10
CA GLU A 305 -15.70 20.64 -0.10
C GLU A 305 -15.36 22.10 0.24
N ALA A 306 -16.24 22.75 1.00
CA ALA A 306 -16.18 24.19 1.28
C ALA A 306 -14.84 24.65 1.87
N ASP A 307 -14.23 23.83 2.74
CA ASP A 307 -12.98 24.18 3.42
C ASP A 307 -11.80 24.23 2.45
N PHE A 308 -11.65 23.20 1.61
CA PHE A 308 -10.59 23.19 0.61
C PHE A 308 -10.87 24.22 -0.51
N GLN A 309 -12.14 24.46 -0.85
CA GLN A 309 -12.50 25.53 -1.78
C GLN A 309 -12.05 26.90 -1.28
N ALA A 310 -12.25 27.20 0.02
CA ALA A 310 -11.81 28.46 0.60
C ALA A 310 -10.29 28.64 0.52
N VAL A 311 -9.52 27.56 0.68
CA VAL A 311 -8.06 27.56 0.48
C VAL A 311 -7.72 27.89 -0.97
N LEU A 312 -8.36 27.25 -1.94
CA LEU A 312 -8.13 27.53 -3.36
C LEU A 312 -8.45 29.00 -3.72
N GLU A 313 -9.53 29.56 -3.17
CA GLU A 313 -9.91 30.97 -3.36
C GLU A 313 -8.92 31.95 -2.69
N GLU A 314 -8.27 31.57 -1.60
CA GLU A 314 -7.18 32.35 -1.01
C GLU A 314 -5.93 32.31 -1.89
N LEU A 315 -5.50 31.12 -2.30
CA LEU A 315 -4.31 30.95 -3.13
C LEU A 315 -4.45 31.64 -4.49
N ALA A 316 -5.65 31.62 -5.09
CA ALA A 316 -5.93 32.31 -6.34
C ALA A 316 -5.91 33.85 -6.23
N ARG A 317 -6.13 34.40 -5.01
CA ARG A 317 -6.01 35.85 -4.76
C ARG A 317 -4.56 36.29 -4.58
N ASP A 318 -3.70 35.37 -4.13
CA ASP A 318 -2.28 35.61 -3.87
C ASP A 318 -1.38 35.33 -5.10
N ALA A 319 -1.95 34.78 -6.20
CA ALA A 319 -1.28 34.46 -7.46
C ALA A 319 -1.25 35.64 -8.46
#